data_AF-A0A1G4J7W5-F1
#
_entry.id   AF-A0A1G4J7W5-F1
#
_cell.length_a   1.000
_cell.length_b   1.000
_cell.length_c   1.000
_cell.angle_alpha   90.00
_cell.angle_beta   90.00
_cell.angle_gamma   90.00
#
_symmetry.space_group_name_H-M   'P 1'
#
loop_
_entity.id
_entity.type
_entity.pdbx_description
1 polymer ?
#
loop_
_entity_poly.entity_id
_entity_poly.type
_entity_poly.pdbx_seq_one_letter_code
_entity_poly.pdbx_strand_id
1 'polypeptide(L)'
;MDGSNGASGNSPPPFDLEKLRKDSDGSMSGMATSLLHQVVQGNPYFAAGGGLMILGSGLALARSGIIRISGLLYRQLLVDMEIPSKDKSYLWFLEWMAKHPHRSSRHLSVETNFIQHDNGSVSTKFSLVPGPGNHLIRYKGAFMLIKRERSGKMLDMTSGTPFETVTLTTLYRDRMLFRDLLSDAKNLAVKAKDGKTVVFTSWGPEWRPFGQPKAKRLLPSVILDKGIKDSILHDVKEFLQNGRWYLERGIPYRRGYLLYGPPGSGKTSFIQALAGELDYNICIMNLSEANLTDDRLNHLMNNIPERSILLLEDIDAAFNKRTQTGEKGFQSGVTFSGLLNALDGVASSEETITFMTTNHPELLDPAIMRPGRIDYKVFVGNATPYQVGQMFMKFYPGEEKYCKEFVKKASALNASISTAQLQGLFVFNKDNPESAIRMVETLKFPNHVF
;
A
#
# COMPACT_ATOMS: atom_id res chain seq x y z
N MET A 1 -98.35 -21.56 -52.23
CA MET A 1 -98.88 -22.37 -51.12
C MET A 1 -97.75 -23.23 -50.60
N ASP A 2 -97.72 -23.36 -49.28
CA ASP A 2 -96.63 -23.79 -48.42
C ASP A 2 -95.99 -25.15 -48.73
N GLY A 3 -94.75 -25.29 -48.24
CA GLY A 3 -94.07 -26.57 -48.10
C GLY A 3 -92.61 -26.43 -47.70
N SER A 4 -92.35 -26.09 -46.44
CA SER A 4 -91.04 -26.14 -45.78
C SER A 4 -90.56 -27.58 -45.59
N ASN A 5 -89.25 -27.84 -45.80
CA ASN A 5 -88.32 -28.33 -44.76
C ASN A 5 -87.03 -28.96 -45.34
N GLY A 6 -85.90 -28.36 -44.93
CA GLY A 6 -84.77 -29.02 -44.26
C GLY A 6 -84.05 -30.20 -44.92
N ALA A 7 -82.83 -29.95 -45.41
CA ALA A 7 -81.79 -30.97 -45.53
C ALA A 7 -80.41 -30.38 -45.13
N SER A 8 -80.14 -30.49 -43.83
CA SER A 8 -78.85 -30.77 -43.18
C SER A 8 -77.55 -30.27 -43.83
N GLY A 9 -77.03 -29.16 -43.28
CA GLY A 9 -75.59 -28.93 -43.23
C GLY A 9 -74.92 -29.93 -42.28
N ASN A 10 -73.86 -30.60 -42.73
CA ASN A 10 -72.99 -31.41 -41.89
C ASN A 10 -72.16 -30.49 -40.98
N SER A 11 -72.66 -30.23 -39.78
CA SER A 11 -71.87 -29.68 -38.67
C SER A 11 -70.89 -30.76 -38.19
N PRO A 12 -69.60 -30.46 -37.95
CA PRO A 12 -68.72 -31.41 -37.26
C PRO A 12 -69.26 -31.64 -35.84
N PRO A 13 -69.07 -32.84 -35.26
CA PRO A 13 -69.61 -33.16 -33.95
C PRO A 13 -69.05 -32.20 -32.89
N PRO A 14 -69.85 -31.80 -31.88
CA PRO A 14 -69.39 -30.91 -30.83
C PRO A 14 -68.32 -31.60 -29.97
N PHE A 15 -67.31 -30.84 -29.54
CA PHE A 15 -66.28 -31.28 -28.60
C PHE A 15 -66.93 -31.62 -27.24
N ASP A 16 -66.91 -32.91 -26.88
CA ASP A 16 -67.55 -33.43 -25.68
C ASP A 16 -66.56 -33.57 -24.52
N LEU A 17 -66.54 -32.57 -23.63
CA LEU A 17 -65.64 -32.48 -22.47
C LEU A 17 -65.92 -33.53 -21.38
N GLU A 18 -67.11 -34.11 -21.30
CA GLU A 18 -67.43 -35.13 -20.29
C GLU A 18 -66.79 -36.48 -20.62
N LYS A 19 -66.68 -36.81 -21.91
CA LYS A 19 -66.07 -38.07 -22.36
C LYS A 19 -64.56 -38.12 -22.07
N LEU A 20 -63.89 -36.97 -22.20
CA LEU A 20 -62.46 -36.79 -21.90
C LEU A 20 -62.09 -36.97 -20.42
N ARG A 21 -63.04 -36.69 -19.51
CA ARG A 21 -62.87 -36.90 -18.07
C ARG A 21 -63.05 -38.37 -17.65
N LYS A 22 -63.79 -39.17 -18.42
CA LYS A 22 -63.98 -40.61 -18.17
C LYS A 22 -62.86 -41.49 -18.72
N ASP A 23 -62.25 -41.09 -19.85
CA ASP A 23 -61.18 -41.85 -20.51
C ASP A 23 -59.75 -41.47 -20.05
N SER A 24 -59.63 -40.60 -19.03
CA SER A 24 -58.34 -40.21 -18.46
C SER A 24 -58.27 -40.54 -16.98
N ASP A 25 -57.09 -40.92 -16.49
CA ASP A 25 -56.81 -41.30 -15.10
C ASP A 25 -56.93 -40.15 -14.08
N GLY A 26 -57.71 -39.11 -14.38
CA GLY A 26 -57.95 -37.94 -13.52
C GLY A 26 -56.76 -37.00 -13.34
N SER A 27 -55.58 -37.33 -13.89
CA SER A 27 -54.40 -36.46 -13.87
C SER A 27 -54.39 -35.48 -15.03
N MET A 28 -53.87 -34.27 -14.83
CA MET A 28 -53.73 -33.26 -15.90
C MET A 28 -52.90 -33.75 -17.10
N SER A 29 -51.96 -34.68 -16.86
CA SER A 29 -51.18 -35.33 -17.93
C SER A 29 -52.00 -36.33 -18.73
N GLY A 30 -52.91 -37.07 -18.09
CA GLY A 30 -53.83 -38.01 -18.72
C GLY A 30 -54.89 -37.32 -19.59
N MET A 31 -55.41 -36.18 -19.12
CA MET A 31 -56.33 -35.35 -19.91
C MET A 31 -55.67 -34.73 -21.14
N ALA A 32 -54.42 -34.27 -21.02
CA ALA A 32 -53.68 -33.70 -22.14
C ALA A 32 -53.35 -34.75 -23.22
N THR A 33 -53.06 -35.99 -22.82
CA THR A 33 -52.75 -37.10 -23.74
C THR A 33 -54.00 -37.63 -24.44
N SER A 34 -55.15 -37.71 -23.76
CA SER A 34 -56.42 -38.09 -24.39
C SER A 34 -56.92 -37.04 -25.38
N LEU A 35 -56.80 -35.74 -25.05
CA LEU A 35 -57.08 -34.63 -25.97
C LEU A 35 -56.21 -34.70 -27.23
N LEU A 36 -54.91 -34.96 -27.08
CA LEU A 36 -53.97 -35.09 -28.20
C LEU A 36 -54.34 -36.29 -29.10
N HIS A 37 -54.68 -37.43 -28.50
CA HIS A 37 -55.07 -38.63 -29.22
C HIS A 37 -56.35 -38.40 -30.04
N GLN A 38 -57.34 -37.69 -29.48
CA GLN A 38 -58.60 -37.39 -30.14
C GLN A 38 -58.46 -36.34 -31.25
N VAL A 39 -57.63 -35.31 -31.06
CA VAL A 39 -57.34 -34.27 -32.07
C VAL A 39 -56.51 -34.83 -33.24
N VAL A 40 -55.60 -35.77 -32.96
CA VAL A 40 -54.76 -36.40 -33.99
C VAL A 40 -55.50 -37.47 -34.79
N GLN A 41 -56.38 -38.26 -34.16
CA GLN A 41 -57.13 -39.33 -34.85
C GLN A 41 -58.45 -38.87 -35.47
N GLY A 42 -59.06 -37.77 -35.00
CA GLY A 42 -60.38 -37.33 -35.42
C GLY A 42 -60.44 -36.49 -36.71
N ASN A 43 -59.33 -35.90 -37.16
CA ASN A 43 -59.33 -35.08 -38.38
C ASN A 43 -57.93 -34.98 -39.04
N PRO A 44 -57.74 -35.47 -40.28
CA PRO A 44 -56.45 -35.46 -40.97
C PRO A 44 -55.88 -34.06 -41.22
N TYR A 45 -56.72 -33.01 -41.25
CA TYR A 45 -56.25 -31.62 -41.36
C TYR A 45 -55.65 -31.08 -40.05
N PHE A 46 -56.01 -31.63 -38.89
CA PHE A 46 -55.51 -31.22 -37.57
C PHE A 46 -54.42 -32.15 -37.00
N ALA A 47 -54.21 -33.34 -37.58
CA ALA A 47 -53.11 -34.25 -37.25
C ALA A 47 -51.72 -33.57 -37.39
N ALA A 48 -51.57 -32.64 -38.33
CA ALA A 48 -50.37 -31.81 -38.48
C ALA A 48 -50.11 -30.91 -37.26
N GLY A 49 -51.15 -30.45 -36.57
CA GLY A 49 -51.04 -29.63 -35.34
C GLY A 49 -50.50 -30.43 -34.14
N GLY A 50 -50.93 -31.68 -33.98
CA GLY A 50 -50.40 -32.58 -32.96
C GLY A 50 -48.93 -32.94 -33.22
N GLY A 51 -48.56 -33.18 -34.49
CA GLY A 51 -47.17 -33.39 -34.90
C GLY A 51 -46.26 -32.19 -34.59
N LEU A 52 -46.72 -30.96 -34.88
CA LEU A 52 -46.00 -29.73 -34.54
C LEU A 52 -45.86 -29.53 -33.03
N MET A 53 -46.85 -29.90 -32.23
CA MET A 53 -46.79 -29.83 -30.76
C MET A 53 -45.76 -30.82 -30.18
N ILE A 54 -45.69 -32.05 -30.72
CA ILE A 54 -44.69 -33.05 -30.32
C ILE A 54 -43.28 -32.58 -30.73
N LEU A 55 -43.12 -32.06 -31.94
CA LEU A 55 -41.84 -31.50 -32.39
C LEU A 55 -41.42 -30.28 -31.56
N GLY A 56 -42.35 -29.39 -31.25
CA GLY A 56 -42.10 -28.22 -30.42
C GLY A 56 -41.71 -28.56 -28.98
N SER A 57 -42.42 -29.53 -28.37
CA SER A 57 -42.09 -30.02 -27.02
C SER A 57 -40.75 -30.77 -27.00
N GLY A 58 -40.47 -31.58 -28.01
CA GLY A 58 -39.16 -32.24 -28.20
C GLY A 58 -38.02 -31.24 -28.36
N LEU A 59 -38.18 -30.21 -29.20
CA LEU A 59 -37.20 -29.14 -29.39
C LEU A 59 -36.97 -28.34 -28.09
N ALA A 60 -38.03 -28.06 -27.34
CA ALA A 60 -37.94 -27.36 -26.06
C ALA A 60 -37.18 -28.19 -25.00
N LEU A 61 -37.44 -29.49 -24.92
CA LEU A 61 -36.71 -30.41 -24.03
C LEU A 61 -35.24 -30.54 -24.44
N ALA A 62 -34.95 -30.69 -25.73
CA ALA A 62 -33.58 -30.75 -26.24
C ALA A 62 -32.81 -29.45 -25.94
N ARG A 63 -33.43 -28.29 -26.18
CA ARG A 63 -32.86 -26.97 -25.84
C ARG A 63 -32.58 -26.85 -24.34
N SER A 64 -33.53 -27.26 -23.49
CA SER A 64 -33.36 -27.22 -22.04
C SER A 64 -32.24 -28.15 -21.57
N GLY A 65 -32.15 -29.36 -22.13
CA GLY A 65 -31.07 -30.32 -21.89
C GLY A 65 -29.70 -29.76 -22.26
N ILE A 66 -29.56 -29.19 -23.47
CA ILE A 66 -28.31 -28.57 -23.93
C ILE A 66 -27.88 -27.42 -23.02
N ILE A 67 -28.81 -26.55 -22.59
CA ILE A 67 -28.51 -25.43 -21.68
C ILE A 67 -28.06 -25.93 -20.31
N ARG A 68 -28.67 -27.00 -19.78
CA ARG A 68 -28.28 -27.57 -18.49
C ARG A 68 -26.91 -28.23 -18.56
N ILE A 69 -26.65 -29.02 -19.61
CA ILE A 69 -25.37 -29.70 -19.81
C ILE A 69 -24.26 -28.68 -20.03
N SER A 70 -24.48 -27.66 -20.85
CA SER A 70 -23.49 -26.60 -21.06
C SER A 70 -23.21 -25.81 -19.77
N GLY A 71 -24.24 -25.55 -18.96
CA GLY A 71 -24.09 -24.94 -17.64
C GLY A 71 -23.29 -25.80 -16.65
N LEU A 72 -23.49 -27.12 -16.64
CA LEU A 72 -22.71 -28.05 -15.82
C LEU A 72 -21.24 -28.08 -16.27
N LEU A 73 -20.98 -28.18 -17.57
CA LEU A 73 -19.63 -28.15 -18.12
C LEU A 73 -18.92 -26.83 -17.82
N TYR A 74 -19.62 -25.69 -17.95
CA TYR A 74 -19.09 -24.39 -17.59
C TYR A 74 -18.64 -24.37 -16.11
N ARG A 75 -19.50 -24.82 -15.20
CA ARG A 75 -19.22 -24.82 -13.75
C ARG A 75 -18.13 -25.81 -13.34
N GLN A 76 -17.96 -26.91 -14.07
CA GLN A 76 -16.99 -27.95 -13.72
C GLN A 76 -15.60 -27.72 -14.33
N LEU A 77 -15.53 -27.08 -15.50
CA LEU A 77 -14.26 -26.83 -16.21
C LEU A 77 -13.65 -25.46 -15.92
N LEU A 78 -14.46 -24.49 -15.51
CA LEU A 78 -14.01 -23.14 -15.22
C LEU A 78 -14.00 -22.85 -13.72
N VAL A 79 -13.20 -21.86 -13.36
CA VAL A 79 -13.12 -21.33 -12.01
C VAL A 79 -13.23 -19.82 -12.08
N ASP A 80 -13.96 -19.26 -11.11
CA ASP A 80 -14.18 -17.83 -10.97
C ASP A 80 -13.48 -17.32 -9.71
N MET A 81 -12.83 -16.16 -9.81
CA MET A 81 -12.31 -15.40 -8.67
C MET A 81 -12.92 -14.01 -8.68
N GLU A 82 -13.53 -13.62 -7.56
CA GLU A 82 -14.16 -12.31 -7.41
C GLU A 82 -13.29 -11.37 -6.56
N ILE A 83 -13.11 -10.15 -7.05
CA ILE A 83 -12.45 -9.05 -6.34
C ILE A 83 -13.49 -7.94 -6.14
N PRO A 84 -14.03 -7.77 -4.92
CA PRO A 84 -14.98 -6.71 -4.62
C PRO A 84 -14.27 -5.34 -4.53
N SER A 85 -14.98 -4.25 -4.85
CA SER A 85 -14.41 -2.89 -4.82
C SER A 85 -13.96 -2.42 -3.44
N LYS A 86 -14.45 -3.05 -2.37
CA LYS A 86 -14.02 -2.81 -0.98
C LYS A 86 -12.60 -3.33 -0.69
N ASP A 87 -12.14 -4.33 -1.43
CA ASP A 87 -10.82 -4.92 -1.21
C ASP A 87 -9.71 -4.04 -1.82
N LYS A 88 -8.58 -3.90 -1.11
CA LYS A 88 -7.44 -3.09 -1.58
C LYS A 88 -6.86 -3.62 -2.90
N SER A 89 -6.97 -4.93 -3.15
CA SER A 89 -6.48 -5.57 -4.36
C SER A 89 -7.25 -5.15 -5.62
N TYR A 90 -8.46 -4.62 -5.49
CA TYR A 90 -9.27 -4.11 -6.61
C TYR A 90 -8.51 -3.06 -7.43
N LEU A 91 -8.00 -2.03 -6.74
CA LEU A 91 -7.26 -0.94 -7.38
C LEU A 91 -5.93 -1.43 -7.97
N TRP A 92 -5.21 -2.31 -7.25
CA TRP A 92 -3.95 -2.87 -7.73
C TRP A 92 -4.15 -3.67 -9.02
N PHE A 93 -5.22 -4.46 -9.08
CA PHE A 93 -5.57 -5.26 -10.25
C PHE A 93 -5.93 -4.38 -11.46
N LEU A 94 -6.75 -3.33 -11.27
CA LEU A 94 -7.12 -2.43 -12.36
C LEU A 94 -5.91 -1.67 -12.92
N GLU A 95 -5.01 -1.20 -12.05
CA GLU A 95 -3.77 -0.54 -12.47
C GLU A 95 -2.85 -1.51 -13.24
N TRP A 96 -2.74 -2.75 -12.76
CA TRP A 96 -1.98 -3.80 -13.44
C TRP A 96 -2.57 -4.13 -14.81
N MET A 97 -3.88 -4.33 -14.89
CA MET A 97 -4.58 -4.63 -16.13
C MET A 97 -4.47 -3.48 -17.13
N ALA A 98 -4.50 -2.23 -16.66
CA ALA A 98 -4.30 -1.04 -17.50
C ALA A 98 -2.89 -0.97 -18.13
N LYS A 99 -1.88 -1.60 -17.53
CA LYS A 99 -0.51 -1.68 -18.08
C LYS A 99 -0.21 -3.00 -18.79
N HIS A 100 -1.06 -4.03 -18.66
CA HIS A 100 -0.83 -5.34 -19.27
C HIS A 100 -0.89 -5.28 -20.81
N PRO A 101 0.16 -5.73 -21.54
CA PRO A 101 0.26 -5.56 -23.00
C PRO A 101 -0.68 -6.48 -23.79
N HIS A 102 -0.90 -7.72 -23.33
CA HIS A 102 -1.69 -8.72 -24.06
C HIS A 102 -3.15 -8.75 -23.59
N ARG A 103 -3.84 -7.63 -23.75
CA ARG A 103 -5.27 -7.49 -23.42
C ARG A 103 -6.11 -7.05 -24.62
N SER A 104 -7.37 -7.49 -24.62
CA SER A 104 -8.42 -6.96 -25.47
C SER A 104 -9.51 -6.34 -24.57
N SER A 105 -9.34 -5.05 -24.28
CA SER A 105 -10.32 -4.24 -23.53
C SER A 105 -10.96 -3.22 -24.47
N ARG A 106 -12.27 -3.36 -24.71
CA ARG A 106 -13.04 -2.44 -25.56
C ARG A 106 -13.75 -1.35 -24.74
N HIS A 107 -13.97 -1.61 -23.46
CA HIS A 107 -14.57 -0.65 -22.54
C HIS A 107 -13.47 0.02 -21.72
N LEU A 108 -13.44 1.35 -21.69
CA LEU A 108 -12.49 2.14 -20.91
C LEU A 108 -13.25 3.05 -19.96
N SER A 109 -12.66 3.31 -18.80
CA SER A 109 -13.13 4.26 -17.81
C SER A 109 -11.97 5.19 -17.45
N VAL A 110 -12.29 6.46 -17.22
CA VAL A 110 -11.30 7.48 -16.84
C VAL A 110 -11.24 7.54 -15.32
N GLU A 111 -10.04 7.44 -14.78
CA GLU A 111 -9.73 7.77 -13.39
C GLU A 111 -8.95 9.08 -13.35
N THR A 112 -9.52 10.09 -12.70
CA THR A 112 -8.92 11.42 -12.60
C THR A 112 -8.42 11.62 -11.17
N ASN A 113 -7.10 11.77 -11.02
CA ASN A 113 -6.53 12.27 -9.77
C ASN A 113 -6.46 13.80 -9.87
N PHE A 114 -7.30 14.49 -9.11
CA PHE A 114 -7.38 15.94 -9.04
C PHE A 114 -6.84 16.40 -7.68
N ILE A 115 -5.73 17.14 -7.70
CA ILE A 115 -5.14 17.73 -6.51
C ILE A 115 -5.16 19.23 -6.70
N GLN A 116 -5.98 19.92 -5.91
CA GLN A 116 -5.93 21.37 -5.78
C GLN A 116 -4.97 21.72 -4.65
N HIS A 117 -4.00 22.58 -4.95
CA HIS A 117 -3.04 23.07 -3.97
C HIS A 117 -3.58 24.31 -3.28
N ASP A 118 -3.06 24.62 -2.08
CA ASP A 118 -3.50 25.76 -1.26
C ASP A 118 -3.33 27.12 -1.98
N ASN A 119 -2.39 27.19 -2.94
CA ASN A 119 -2.19 28.37 -3.79
C ASN A 119 -3.21 28.47 -4.94
N GLY A 120 -4.23 27.61 -4.98
CA GLY A 120 -5.26 27.56 -6.02
C GLY A 120 -4.83 26.86 -7.31
N SER A 121 -3.56 26.47 -7.45
CA SER A 121 -3.10 25.70 -8.62
C SER A 121 -3.65 24.28 -8.59
N VAL A 122 -3.86 23.72 -9.78
CA VAL A 122 -4.44 22.38 -9.94
C VAL A 122 -3.44 21.48 -10.62
N SER A 123 -3.19 20.32 -10.03
CA SER A 123 -2.48 19.20 -10.66
C SER A 123 -3.48 18.09 -10.95
N THR A 124 -3.72 17.82 -12.24
CA THR A 124 -4.57 16.72 -12.70
C THR A 124 -3.77 15.65 -13.40
N LYS A 125 -4.10 14.39 -13.12
CA LYS A 125 -3.60 13.23 -13.88
C LYS A 125 -4.75 12.34 -14.27
N PHE A 126 -4.88 12.09 -15.57
CA PHE A 126 -5.86 11.16 -16.13
C PHE A 126 -5.21 9.79 -16.37
N SER A 127 -5.85 8.74 -15.90
CA SER A 127 -5.46 7.35 -16.15
C SER A 127 -6.63 6.60 -16.78
N LEU A 128 -6.36 5.82 -17.82
CA LEU A 128 -7.38 4.98 -18.47
C LEU A 128 -7.32 3.57 -17.87
N VAL A 129 -8.44 3.13 -17.29
CA VAL A 129 -8.60 1.80 -16.71
C VAL A 129 -9.68 1.01 -17.47
N PRO A 130 -9.68 -0.33 -17.41
CA PRO A 130 -10.74 -1.15 -17.99
C PRO A 130 -12.12 -0.78 -17.41
N GLY A 131 -13.05 -0.32 -18.25
CA GLY A 131 -14.39 0.07 -17.82
C GLY A 131 -15.31 -1.11 -17.49
N PRO A 132 -16.53 -0.87 -16.99
CA PRO A 132 -17.54 -1.92 -16.81
C PRO A 132 -17.80 -2.69 -18.10
N GLY A 133 -17.95 -4.02 -17.99
CA GLY A 133 -18.13 -4.94 -19.12
C GLY A 133 -17.12 -6.08 -19.15
N ASN A 134 -17.08 -6.79 -20.27
CA ASN A 134 -16.23 -7.95 -20.48
C ASN A 134 -14.90 -7.56 -21.15
N HIS A 135 -13.83 -8.21 -20.71
CA HIS A 135 -12.46 -8.04 -21.22
C HIS A 135 -11.79 -9.41 -21.30
N LEU A 136 -10.89 -9.58 -22.27
CA LEU A 136 -10.13 -10.82 -22.40
C LEU A 136 -8.64 -10.51 -22.25
N ILE A 137 -7.95 -11.27 -21.41
CA ILE A 137 -6.49 -11.19 -21.26
C ILE A 137 -5.84 -12.54 -21.50
N ARG A 138 -4.58 -12.50 -21.95
CA ARG A 138 -3.71 -13.67 -21.97
C ARG A 138 -2.61 -13.47 -20.92
N TYR A 139 -2.56 -14.35 -19.93
CA TYR A 139 -1.58 -14.31 -18.84
C TYR A 139 -0.88 -15.66 -18.69
N LYS A 140 0.45 -15.68 -18.83
CA LYS A 140 1.29 -16.90 -18.78
C LYS A 140 0.75 -18.08 -19.62
N GLY A 141 0.16 -17.78 -20.78
CA GLY A 141 -0.40 -18.77 -21.69
C GLY A 141 -1.88 -19.14 -21.45
N ALA A 142 -2.46 -18.75 -20.31
CA ALA A 142 -3.88 -18.96 -20.03
C ALA A 142 -4.73 -17.77 -20.53
N PHE A 143 -5.90 -18.08 -21.08
CA PHE A 143 -6.93 -17.07 -21.38
C PHE A 143 -7.79 -16.86 -20.14
N MET A 144 -7.99 -15.60 -19.78
CA MET A 144 -8.84 -15.22 -18.65
C MET A 144 -9.88 -14.21 -19.14
N LEU A 145 -11.15 -14.54 -18.93
CA LEU A 145 -12.26 -13.62 -19.14
C LEU A 145 -12.44 -12.80 -17.86
N ILE A 146 -12.46 -11.48 -18.00
CA ILE A 146 -12.62 -10.55 -16.90
C ILE A 146 -13.92 -9.80 -17.11
N LYS A 147 -14.79 -9.84 -16.11
CA LYS A 147 -16.05 -9.11 -16.10
C LYS A 147 -16.02 -8.09 -14.98
N ARG A 148 -16.18 -6.81 -15.31
CA ARG A 148 -16.36 -5.74 -14.32
C ARG A 148 -17.83 -5.34 -14.30
N GLU A 149 -18.50 -5.57 -13.18
CA GLU A 149 -19.90 -5.21 -12.98
C GLU A 149 -20.06 -4.11 -11.94
N ARG A 150 -21.13 -3.34 -12.09
CA ARG A 150 -21.54 -2.29 -11.16
C ARG A 150 -22.93 -2.62 -10.64
N SER A 151 -23.08 -2.74 -9.33
CA SER A 151 -24.38 -2.92 -8.71
C SER A 151 -25.16 -1.61 -8.71
N GLY A 152 -26.31 -1.59 -9.40
CA GLY A 152 -27.16 -0.39 -9.48
C GLY A 152 -27.97 -0.09 -8.22
N LYS A 153 -27.99 -1.00 -7.22
CA LYS A 153 -28.85 -0.90 -6.02
C LYS A 153 -28.09 -0.66 -4.72
N MET A 154 -26.78 -0.93 -4.70
CA MET A 154 -25.96 -0.84 -3.49
C MET A 154 -24.90 0.23 -3.67
N LEU A 155 -24.94 1.25 -2.81
CA LEU A 155 -23.94 2.31 -2.71
C LEU A 155 -23.08 2.05 -1.48
N ASP A 156 -21.78 2.25 -1.63
CA ASP A 156 -20.88 2.28 -0.49
C ASP A 156 -21.12 3.55 0.33
N MET A 157 -21.41 3.39 1.62
CA MET A 157 -21.78 4.49 2.51
C MET A 157 -20.64 5.50 2.73
N THR A 158 -19.39 5.06 2.57
CA THR A 158 -18.20 5.91 2.78
C THR A 158 -17.79 6.72 1.56
N SER A 159 -17.92 6.15 0.36
CA SER A 159 -17.46 6.80 -0.88
C SER A 159 -18.60 7.35 -1.74
N GLY A 160 -19.85 6.96 -1.48
CA GLY A 160 -21.00 7.26 -2.35
C GLY A 160 -20.89 6.60 -3.72
N THR A 161 -19.91 5.71 -3.93
CA THR A 161 -19.71 5.02 -5.19
C THR A 161 -20.56 3.74 -5.25
N PRO A 162 -21.11 3.39 -6.42
CA PRO A 162 -21.76 2.10 -6.63
C PRO A 162 -20.81 0.94 -6.32
N PHE A 163 -21.30 -0.10 -5.67
CA PHE A 163 -20.50 -1.30 -5.42
C PHE A 163 -20.09 -1.94 -6.74
N GLU A 164 -18.79 -2.16 -6.94
CA GLU A 164 -18.26 -2.78 -8.15
C GLU A 164 -17.61 -4.12 -7.83
N THR A 165 -17.63 -5.02 -8.80
CA THR A 165 -17.03 -6.35 -8.66
C THR A 165 -16.32 -6.72 -9.94
N VAL A 166 -15.11 -7.24 -9.81
CA VAL A 166 -14.34 -7.79 -10.92
C VAL A 166 -14.29 -9.30 -10.75
N THR A 167 -14.83 -10.02 -11.73
CA THR A 167 -14.83 -11.48 -11.78
C THR A 167 -13.84 -11.94 -12.85
N LEU A 168 -12.89 -12.79 -12.47
CA LEU A 168 -11.94 -13.42 -13.40
C LEU A 168 -12.31 -14.88 -13.56
N THR A 169 -12.52 -15.31 -14.80
CA THR A 169 -12.86 -16.68 -15.17
C THR A 169 -11.74 -17.30 -16.00
N THR A 170 -11.27 -18.48 -15.59
CA THR A 170 -10.29 -19.27 -16.37
C THR A 170 -10.55 -20.77 -16.22
N LEU A 171 -9.77 -21.61 -16.91
CA LEU A 171 -9.86 -23.06 -16.76
C LEU A 171 -9.39 -23.50 -15.37
N TYR A 172 -10.07 -24.47 -14.77
CA TYR A 172 -9.75 -24.98 -13.44
C TYR A 172 -8.30 -25.47 -13.29
N ARG A 173 -7.72 -25.99 -14.38
CA ARG A 173 -6.30 -26.40 -14.45
C ARG A 173 -5.36 -25.24 -14.10
N ASP A 174 -5.69 -24.03 -14.53
CA ASP A 174 -4.82 -22.86 -14.47
C ASP A 174 -5.12 -21.97 -13.24
N ARG A 175 -5.97 -22.45 -12.30
CA ARG A 175 -6.41 -21.71 -11.09
C ARG A 175 -5.29 -21.13 -10.23
N MET A 176 -4.11 -21.78 -10.25
CA MET A 176 -2.94 -21.31 -9.47
C MET A 176 -2.42 -19.95 -9.97
N LEU A 177 -2.68 -19.62 -11.24
CA LEU A 177 -2.25 -18.35 -11.84
C LEU A 177 -2.93 -17.13 -11.23
N PHE A 178 -4.07 -17.28 -10.54
CA PHE A 178 -4.72 -16.16 -9.85
C PHE A 178 -3.84 -15.57 -8.76
N ARG A 179 -3.17 -16.42 -7.97
CA ARG A 179 -2.25 -15.96 -6.92
C ARG A 179 -1.06 -15.21 -7.51
N ASP A 180 -0.48 -15.75 -8.58
CA ASP A 180 0.62 -15.11 -9.29
C ASP A 180 0.21 -13.75 -9.85
N LEU A 181 -0.97 -13.67 -10.47
CA LEU A 181 -1.50 -12.44 -11.03
C LEU A 181 -1.70 -11.37 -9.95
N LEU A 182 -2.34 -11.73 -8.82
CA LEU A 182 -2.53 -10.82 -7.70
C LEU A 182 -1.19 -10.38 -7.10
N SER A 183 -0.20 -11.28 -7.04
CA SER A 183 1.15 -10.94 -6.60
C SER A 183 1.82 -9.95 -7.55
N ASP A 184 1.70 -10.13 -8.86
CA ASP A 184 2.23 -9.19 -9.87
C ASP A 184 1.55 -7.82 -9.77
N ALA A 185 0.23 -7.81 -9.57
CA ALA A 185 -0.55 -6.57 -9.38
C ALA A 185 -0.13 -5.83 -8.11
N LYS A 186 0.01 -6.55 -6.98
CA LYS A 186 0.56 -6.01 -5.74
C LYS A 186 1.96 -5.45 -5.96
N ASN A 187 2.86 -6.20 -6.60
CA ASN A 187 4.23 -5.78 -6.83
C ASN A 187 4.31 -4.52 -7.69
N LEU A 188 3.45 -4.38 -8.70
CA LEU A 188 3.34 -3.16 -9.51
C LEU A 188 2.88 -1.96 -8.66
N ALA A 189 1.84 -2.14 -7.83
CA ALA A 189 1.32 -1.10 -6.95
C ALA A 189 2.34 -0.69 -5.87
N VAL A 190 3.06 -1.66 -5.31
CA VAL A 190 4.16 -1.43 -4.37
C VAL A 190 5.29 -0.68 -5.05
N LYS A 191 5.71 -1.07 -6.27
CA LYS A 191 6.72 -0.33 -7.05
C LYS A 191 6.34 1.12 -7.36
N ALA A 192 5.05 1.42 -7.53
CA ALA A 192 4.59 2.81 -7.71
C ALA A 192 4.68 3.64 -6.42
N LYS A 193 4.65 2.99 -5.25
CA LYS A 193 4.86 3.60 -3.93
C LYS A 193 6.30 3.49 -3.44
N ASP A 194 7.07 2.62 -4.07
CA ASP A 194 8.49 2.41 -3.82
C ASP A 194 9.24 3.71 -4.10
N GLY A 195 10.26 3.97 -3.31
CA GLY A 195 10.97 5.24 -3.35
C GLY A 195 10.40 6.34 -2.47
N LYS A 196 9.35 6.11 -1.66
CA LYS A 196 8.85 7.13 -0.70
C LYS A 196 8.93 6.71 0.76
N THR A 197 9.31 7.64 1.62
CA THR A 197 9.28 7.51 3.09
C THR A 197 8.16 8.40 3.63
N VAL A 198 7.23 7.82 4.39
CA VAL A 198 6.20 8.59 5.10
C VAL A 198 6.77 9.01 6.45
N VAL A 199 6.63 10.30 6.77
CA VAL A 199 6.95 10.83 8.09
C VAL A 199 5.65 10.94 8.87
N PHE A 200 5.63 10.44 10.10
CA PHE A 200 4.54 10.58 11.04
C PHE A 200 4.95 11.54 12.16
N THR A 201 4.01 12.35 12.61
CA THR A 201 4.14 13.23 13.78
C THR A 201 3.02 12.93 14.76
N SER A 202 3.24 13.22 16.05
CA SER A 202 2.20 13.16 17.07
C SER A 202 1.19 14.29 16.86
N TRP A 203 -0.10 13.96 16.82
CA TRP A 203 -1.20 14.92 16.84
C TRP A 203 -2.21 14.49 17.90
N GLY A 204 -2.18 15.14 19.07
CA GLY A 204 -2.88 14.62 20.24
C GLY A 204 -2.38 13.19 20.55
N PRO A 205 -3.27 12.23 20.85
CA PRO A 205 -2.88 10.85 21.16
C PRO A 205 -2.55 9.99 19.94
N GLU A 206 -2.69 10.48 18.70
CA GLU A 206 -2.55 9.66 17.49
C GLU A 206 -1.31 10.04 16.67
N TRP A 207 -0.79 9.05 15.93
CA TRP A 207 0.17 9.28 14.86
C TRP A 207 -0.53 9.68 13.58
N ARG A 208 -0.13 10.80 12.98
CA ARG A 208 -0.66 11.24 11.69
C ARG A 208 0.47 11.44 10.68
N PRO A 209 0.27 11.07 9.41
CA PRO A 209 1.20 11.41 8.35
C PRO A 209 1.41 12.93 8.31
N PHE A 210 2.66 13.36 8.37
CA PHE A 210 3.05 14.75 8.30
C PHE A 210 3.56 15.09 6.90
N GLY A 211 2.80 15.91 6.19
CA GLY A 211 3.10 16.32 4.83
C GLY A 211 2.95 15.19 3.80
N GLN A 212 3.43 15.42 2.59
CA GLN A 212 3.42 14.42 1.52
C GLN A 212 4.58 13.43 1.69
N PRO A 213 4.42 12.15 1.31
CA PRO A 213 5.50 11.17 1.35
C PRO A 213 6.73 11.68 0.57
N LYS A 214 7.87 11.75 1.25
CA LYS A 214 9.12 12.30 0.68
C LYS A 214 9.85 11.22 -0.10
N ALA A 215 10.59 11.61 -1.13
CA ALA A 215 11.49 10.68 -1.80
C ALA A 215 12.49 10.09 -0.80
N LYS A 216 12.75 8.79 -0.89
CA LYS A 216 13.74 8.10 -0.05
C LYS A 216 15.08 8.78 -0.22
N ARG A 217 15.68 9.17 0.91
CA ARG A 217 17.05 9.67 0.92
C ARG A 217 17.98 8.48 0.70
N LEU A 218 18.73 8.49 -0.39
CA LEU A 218 19.65 7.39 -0.70
C LEU A 218 20.70 7.25 0.41
N LEU A 219 21.02 6.02 0.84
CA LEU A 219 22.03 5.79 1.87
C LEU A 219 23.42 6.38 1.52
N PRO A 220 23.92 6.29 0.27
CA PRO A 220 25.15 6.98 -0.16
C PRO A 220 25.06 8.52 -0.09
N SER A 221 23.86 9.09 0.05
CA SER A 221 23.67 10.53 0.19
C SER A 221 24.23 11.09 1.50
N VAL A 222 24.43 10.25 2.52
CA VAL A 222 24.96 10.65 3.83
C VAL A 222 26.34 10.04 4.01
N ILE A 223 27.34 10.88 4.27
CA ILE A 223 28.74 10.48 4.37
C ILE A 223 29.14 10.55 5.84
N LEU A 224 29.15 9.38 6.50
CA LEU A 224 29.68 9.19 7.84
C LEU A 224 31.13 8.71 7.78
N ASP A 225 31.79 8.65 8.94
CA ASP A 225 33.14 8.11 9.03
C ASP A 225 33.18 6.61 8.72
N LYS A 226 34.38 6.09 8.47
CA LYS A 226 34.58 4.69 8.01
C LYS A 226 33.97 3.69 8.99
N GLY A 227 33.19 2.74 8.45
CA GLY A 227 32.60 1.63 9.22
C GLY A 227 31.37 1.98 10.06
N ILE A 228 31.10 3.25 10.37
CA ILE A 228 29.93 3.65 11.17
C ILE A 228 28.62 3.27 10.45
N LYS A 229 28.50 3.64 9.18
CA LYS A 229 27.32 3.34 8.36
C LYS A 229 27.06 1.83 8.28
N ASP A 230 28.09 1.06 7.96
CA ASP A 230 27.97 -0.37 7.67
C ASP A 230 27.71 -1.18 8.95
N SER A 231 28.30 -0.79 10.08
CA SER A 231 28.07 -1.42 11.39
C SER A 231 26.63 -1.25 11.86
N ILE A 232 26.08 -0.02 11.80
CA ILE A 232 24.68 0.23 12.19
C ILE A 232 23.72 -0.50 11.24
N LEU A 233 23.98 -0.45 9.93
CA LEU A 233 23.14 -1.14 8.95
C LEU A 233 23.13 -2.66 9.17
N HIS A 234 24.29 -3.24 9.50
CA HIS A 234 24.41 -4.65 9.81
C HIS A 234 23.63 -5.03 11.07
N ASP A 235 23.82 -4.28 12.17
CA ASP A 235 23.13 -4.51 13.45
C ASP A 235 21.60 -4.41 13.30
N VAL A 236 21.12 -3.41 12.56
CA VAL A 236 19.67 -3.26 12.31
C VAL A 236 19.13 -4.42 11.48
N LYS A 237 19.85 -4.85 10.43
CA LYS A 237 19.42 -5.99 9.59
C LYS A 237 19.44 -7.30 10.37
N GLU A 238 20.44 -7.49 11.23
CA GLU A 238 20.53 -8.64 12.12
C GLU A 238 19.36 -8.67 13.11
N PHE A 239 19.07 -7.54 13.76
CA PHE A 239 17.92 -7.39 14.65
C PHE A 239 16.62 -7.80 13.95
N LEU A 240 16.36 -7.24 12.75
CA LEU A 240 15.16 -7.52 11.97
C LEU A 240 14.98 -8.99 11.56
N GLN A 241 16.08 -9.73 11.40
CA GLN A 241 16.05 -11.15 11.03
C GLN A 241 15.86 -12.08 12.24
N ASN A 242 16.19 -11.61 13.44
CA ASN A 242 16.29 -12.43 14.64
C ASN A 242 15.04 -12.36 15.55
N GLY A 243 13.90 -11.83 15.11
CA GLY A 243 12.69 -11.70 15.95
C GLY A 243 12.27 -12.98 16.66
N ARG A 244 12.34 -14.14 15.97
CA ARG A 244 12.04 -15.45 16.59
C ARG A 244 12.97 -15.80 17.75
N TRP A 245 14.25 -15.44 17.67
CA TRP A 245 15.22 -15.70 18.72
C TRP A 245 14.90 -14.95 20.02
N TYR A 246 14.39 -13.70 19.89
CA TYR A 246 13.94 -12.88 21.02
C TYR A 246 12.68 -13.47 21.66
N LEU A 247 11.67 -13.79 20.85
CA LEU A 247 10.40 -14.35 21.29
C LEU A 247 10.56 -15.68 22.04
N GLU A 248 11.38 -16.61 21.50
CA GLU A 248 11.65 -17.91 22.13
C GLU A 248 12.33 -17.79 23.50
N ARG A 249 12.98 -16.66 23.79
CA ARG A 249 13.67 -16.38 25.06
C ARG A 249 12.86 -15.47 25.99
N GLY A 250 11.67 -15.04 25.58
CA GLY A 250 10.84 -14.10 26.34
C GLY A 250 11.50 -12.73 26.53
N ILE A 251 12.43 -12.35 25.63
CA ILE A 251 13.08 -11.04 25.66
C ILE A 251 12.24 -10.11 24.78
N PRO A 252 11.84 -8.92 25.27
CA PRO A 252 11.13 -7.95 24.45
C PRO A 252 11.89 -7.65 23.15
N TYR A 253 11.21 -7.80 22.02
CA TYR A 253 11.82 -7.63 20.70
C TYR A 253 11.89 -6.15 20.32
N ARG A 254 12.85 -5.44 20.92
CA ARG A 254 13.10 -4.01 20.75
C ARG A 254 14.59 -3.71 20.65
N ARG A 255 14.94 -2.60 20.01
CA ARG A 255 16.34 -2.17 19.85
C ARG A 255 16.47 -0.66 19.90
N GLY A 256 17.32 -0.17 20.81
CA GLY A 256 17.60 1.25 20.99
C GLY A 256 18.97 1.68 20.46
N TYR A 257 19.01 2.76 19.69
CA TYR A 257 20.21 3.36 19.11
C TYR A 257 20.39 4.79 19.61
N LEU A 258 21.61 5.15 20.05
CA LEU A 258 21.98 6.52 20.41
C LEU A 258 23.06 7.05 19.47
N LEU A 259 22.72 8.06 18.69
CA LEU A 259 23.67 8.84 17.89
C LEU A 259 23.96 10.15 18.61
N TYR A 260 25.22 10.34 19.00
CA TYR A 260 25.62 11.54 19.73
C TYR A 260 26.81 12.24 19.07
N GLY A 261 26.89 13.56 19.22
CA GLY A 261 28.00 14.37 18.68
C GLY A 261 27.55 15.78 18.33
N PRO A 262 28.44 16.63 17.78
CA PRO A 262 28.15 18.03 17.53
C PRO A 262 26.95 18.24 16.58
N PRO A 263 26.28 19.40 16.65
CA PRO A 263 25.23 19.75 15.70
C PRO A 263 25.79 19.80 14.27
N GLY A 264 24.95 19.44 13.28
CA GLY A 264 25.36 19.48 11.87
C GLY A 264 26.27 18.31 11.41
N SER A 265 26.45 17.27 12.21
CA SER A 265 27.23 16.06 11.86
C SER A 265 26.49 15.00 11.05
N GLY A 266 25.19 15.22 10.75
CA GLY A 266 24.40 14.34 9.88
C GLY A 266 23.61 13.22 10.58
N LYS A 267 23.46 13.26 11.91
CA LYS A 267 22.69 12.26 12.71
C LYS A 267 21.27 12.00 12.17
N THR A 268 20.40 13.00 12.16
CA THR A 268 19.03 12.90 11.61
C THR A 268 19.03 12.54 10.13
N SER A 269 19.97 13.09 9.37
CA SER A 269 20.11 12.81 7.94
C SER A 269 20.38 11.33 7.66
N PHE A 270 21.24 10.71 8.48
CA PHE A 270 21.54 9.28 8.39
C PHE A 270 20.32 8.42 8.72
N ILE A 271 19.58 8.75 9.79
CA ILE A 271 18.38 8.00 10.19
C ILE A 271 17.32 8.05 9.09
N GLN A 272 17.13 9.20 8.44
CA GLN A 272 16.25 9.33 7.28
C GLN A 272 16.68 8.44 6.10
N ALA A 273 17.99 8.35 5.85
CA ALA A 273 18.51 7.53 4.77
C ALA A 273 18.42 6.03 5.09
N LEU A 274 18.64 5.65 6.35
CA LEU A 274 18.49 4.30 6.86
C LEU A 274 17.03 3.83 6.79
N ALA A 275 16.07 4.67 7.19
CA ALA A 275 14.64 4.36 7.03
C ALA A 275 14.27 4.15 5.56
N GLY A 276 14.85 4.96 4.65
CA GLY A 276 14.70 4.77 3.21
C GLY A 276 15.24 3.43 2.71
N GLU A 277 16.43 3.02 3.17
CA GLU A 277 17.06 1.74 2.81
C GLU A 277 16.26 0.52 3.30
N LEU A 278 15.56 0.63 4.43
CA LEU A 278 14.79 -0.45 5.05
C LEU A 278 13.33 -0.50 4.59
N ASP A 279 12.88 0.50 3.82
CA ASP A 279 11.46 0.72 3.49
C ASP A 279 10.59 0.91 4.75
N TYR A 280 11.11 1.65 5.72
CA TYR A 280 10.42 2.00 6.96
C TYR A 280 9.91 3.44 6.92
N ASN A 281 8.80 3.69 7.58
CA ASN A 281 8.34 5.04 7.89
C ASN A 281 9.16 5.64 9.04
N ILE A 282 9.07 6.94 9.25
CA ILE A 282 9.74 7.61 10.37
C ILE A 282 8.68 8.27 11.25
N CYS A 283 8.62 7.87 12.51
CA CYS A 283 7.79 8.50 13.54
C CYS A 283 8.65 9.48 14.32
N ILE A 284 8.50 10.77 14.05
CA ILE A 284 9.29 11.81 14.73
C ILE A 284 8.51 12.28 15.95
N MET A 285 9.18 12.28 17.09
CA MET A 285 8.63 12.80 18.34
C MET A 285 9.62 13.76 18.98
N ASN A 286 9.15 14.96 19.27
CA ASN A 286 9.91 15.95 20.02
C ASN A 286 9.44 15.96 21.48
N LEU A 287 10.34 15.57 22.39
CA LEU A 287 10.05 15.49 23.82
C LEU A 287 9.87 16.86 24.49
N SER A 288 10.18 17.96 23.80
CA SER A 288 9.99 19.33 24.27
C SER A 288 8.61 19.91 23.93
N GLU A 289 7.70 19.14 23.30
CA GLU A 289 6.33 19.57 23.00
C GLU A 289 5.57 19.88 24.32
N ALA A 290 5.02 21.09 24.44
CA ALA A 290 4.39 21.57 25.68
C ALA A 290 3.21 20.71 26.17
N ASN A 291 2.49 20.06 25.25
CA ASN A 291 1.31 19.25 25.54
C ASN A 291 1.62 17.74 25.63
N LEU A 292 2.89 17.35 25.65
CA LEU A 292 3.28 15.94 25.79
C LEU A 292 3.41 15.60 27.28
N THR A 293 2.59 14.66 27.73
CA THR A 293 2.61 14.11 29.10
C THR A 293 3.17 12.69 29.09
N ASP A 294 3.57 12.17 30.26
CA ASP A 294 4.05 10.79 30.40
C ASP A 294 3.05 9.75 29.89
N ASP A 295 1.75 9.91 30.19
CA ASP A 295 0.71 9.00 29.71
C ASP A 295 0.53 9.06 28.19
N ARG A 296 0.58 10.28 27.62
CA ARG A 296 0.49 10.48 26.17
C ARG A 296 1.72 9.92 25.46
N LEU A 297 2.90 10.07 26.04
CA LEU A 297 4.13 9.48 25.54
C LEU A 297 4.03 7.95 25.51
N ASN A 298 3.64 7.33 26.63
CA ASN A 298 3.40 5.88 26.71
C ASN A 298 2.40 5.41 25.65
N HIS A 299 1.29 6.13 25.49
CA HIS A 299 0.29 5.80 24.49
C HIS A 299 0.82 5.89 23.06
N LEU A 300 1.58 6.93 22.72
CA LEU A 300 2.18 7.09 21.40
C LEU A 300 3.24 6.02 21.11
N MET A 301 4.07 5.66 22.09
CA MET A 301 5.07 4.59 21.98
C MET A 301 4.44 3.21 21.74
N ASN A 302 3.27 2.97 22.33
CA ASN A 302 2.55 1.70 22.18
C ASN A 302 1.79 1.59 20.86
N ASN A 303 1.42 2.73 20.26
CA ASN A 303 0.62 2.79 19.03
C ASN A 303 1.43 3.23 17.81
N ILE A 304 2.73 2.93 17.77
CA ILE A 304 3.58 3.22 16.61
C ILE A 304 3.07 2.42 15.39
N PRO A 305 2.86 3.06 14.22
CA PRO A 305 2.47 2.35 13.00
C PRO A 305 3.47 1.25 12.62
N GLU A 306 2.98 0.13 12.08
CA GLU A 306 3.83 -0.96 11.60
C GLU A 306 4.93 -0.48 10.63
N ARG A 307 6.08 -1.17 10.66
CA ARG A 307 7.25 -0.87 9.81
C ARG A 307 7.69 0.59 9.91
N SER A 308 7.85 1.09 11.14
CA SER A 308 8.30 2.45 11.41
C SER A 308 9.50 2.48 12.33
N ILE A 309 10.38 3.45 12.12
CA ILE A 309 11.47 3.80 13.04
C ILE A 309 10.99 4.96 13.89
N LEU A 310 11.05 4.83 15.21
CA LEU A 310 10.84 5.94 16.12
C LEU A 310 12.11 6.80 16.20
N LEU A 311 11.96 8.10 15.97
CA LEU A 311 13.02 9.09 16.11
C LEU A 311 12.69 10.05 17.25
N LEU A 312 13.50 9.98 18.31
CA LEU A 312 13.50 10.94 19.41
C LEU A 312 14.64 11.95 19.17
N GLU A 313 14.30 13.17 18.77
CA GLU A 313 15.30 14.22 18.52
C GLU A 313 15.62 15.01 19.78
N ASP A 314 16.90 15.38 19.92
CA ASP A 314 17.44 16.26 20.96
C ASP A 314 16.94 15.90 22.37
N ILE A 315 17.13 14.62 22.75
CA ILE A 315 16.63 14.09 24.03
C ILE A 315 17.19 14.83 25.24
N ASP A 316 18.34 15.48 25.14
CA ASP A 316 18.94 16.33 26.18
C ASP A 316 18.14 17.62 26.43
N ALA A 317 17.54 18.21 25.39
CA ALA A 317 16.82 19.48 25.50
C ALA A 317 15.54 19.36 26.35
N ALA A 318 14.92 18.17 26.36
CA ALA A 318 13.71 17.92 27.14
C ALA A 318 13.96 17.95 28.66
N PHE A 319 15.18 17.63 29.10
CA PHE A 319 15.49 17.44 30.52
C PHE A 319 16.32 18.59 31.12
N ASN A 320 16.99 19.41 30.30
CA ASN A 320 17.77 20.58 30.73
C ASN A 320 16.94 21.72 31.37
N LYS A 321 15.62 21.77 31.15
CA LYS A 321 14.75 22.82 31.71
C LYS A 321 14.50 22.69 33.22
N ARG A 322 14.98 21.63 33.87
CA ARG A 322 14.89 21.46 35.34
C ARG A 322 15.70 22.50 36.12
N THR A 323 16.65 23.20 35.50
CA THR A 323 17.52 24.18 36.19
C THR A 323 17.05 25.64 36.10
N GLN A 324 15.96 25.94 35.39
CA GLN A 324 15.44 27.31 35.22
C GLN A 324 14.01 27.50 35.75
N THR A 325 13.65 26.87 36.87
CA THR A 325 12.46 27.27 37.62
C THR A 325 12.78 28.44 38.56
N GLY A 326 13.02 29.59 37.95
CA GLY A 326 12.82 30.91 38.53
C GLY A 326 11.67 31.60 37.79
N GLU A 327 10.52 31.71 38.46
CA GLU A 327 9.42 32.66 38.22
C GLU A 327 8.58 32.65 36.92
N LYS A 328 8.89 31.92 35.83
CA LYS A 328 7.95 31.77 34.69
C LYS A 328 7.91 30.34 34.14
N GLY A 329 7.06 29.52 34.76
CA GLY A 329 6.99 28.06 34.58
C GLY A 329 6.42 27.58 33.25
N PHE A 330 7.30 27.11 32.36
CA PHE A 330 6.99 26.07 31.39
C PHE A 330 7.80 24.82 31.74
N GLN A 331 7.19 23.91 32.50
CA GLN A 331 7.73 22.57 32.71
C GLN A 331 7.35 21.71 31.48
N SER A 332 8.30 20.95 30.93
CA SER A 332 7.94 19.86 30.01
C SER A 332 7.03 18.89 30.76
N GLY A 333 5.90 18.51 30.16
CA GLY A 333 4.98 17.54 30.76
C GLY A 333 5.55 16.11 30.79
N VAL A 334 6.69 15.88 30.12
CA VAL A 334 7.40 14.60 30.12
C VAL A 334 8.49 14.59 31.18
N THR A 335 8.44 13.60 32.07
CA THR A 335 9.49 13.35 33.05
C THR A 335 10.52 12.35 32.52
N PHE A 336 11.74 12.40 33.04
CA PHE A 336 12.77 11.40 32.68
C PHE A 336 12.32 9.98 33.04
N SER A 337 11.69 9.80 34.21
CA SER A 337 11.09 8.53 34.62
C SER A 337 9.99 8.07 33.66
N GLY A 338 9.17 8.99 33.16
CA GLY A 338 8.15 8.73 32.15
C GLY A 338 8.73 8.22 30.84
N LEU A 339 9.79 8.88 30.33
CA LEU A 339 10.51 8.41 29.14
C LEU A 339 11.09 7.01 29.34
N LEU A 340 11.74 6.76 30.49
CA LEU A 340 12.30 5.45 30.79
C LEU A 340 11.22 4.37 30.78
N ASN A 341 10.11 4.60 31.50
CA ASN A 341 8.97 3.67 31.53
C ASN A 341 8.36 3.44 30.16
N ALA A 342 8.38 4.44 29.28
CA ALA A 342 7.86 4.30 27.91
C ALA A 342 8.78 3.44 27.02
N LEU A 343 10.11 3.51 27.25
CA LEU A 343 11.09 2.72 26.50
C LEU A 343 11.13 1.25 26.93
N ASP A 344 11.09 0.97 28.23
CA ASP A 344 11.32 -0.38 28.75
C ASP A 344 10.18 -0.99 29.57
N GLY A 345 9.06 -0.27 29.71
CA GLY A 345 7.91 -0.70 30.50
C GLY A 345 7.23 -1.97 29.99
N VAL A 346 6.40 -2.54 30.87
CA VAL A 346 5.64 -3.78 30.62
C VAL A 346 4.61 -3.62 29.49
N ALA A 347 4.16 -2.38 29.26
CA ALA A 347 3.16 -2.06 28.23
C ALA A 347 3.77 -1.66 26.88
N SER A 348 5.10 -1.61 26.75
CA SER A 348 5.77 -1.14 25.53
C SER A 348 5.51 -2.06 24.33
N SER A 349 5.41 -1.47 23.13
CA SER A 349 5.22 -2.19 21.87
C SER A 349 6.38 -3.14 21.55
N GLU A 350 6.05 -4.29 20.95
CA GLU A 350 7.02 -5.21 20.35
C GLU A 350 7.38 -4.77 18.93
N GLU A 351 8.54 -5.23 18.43
CA GLU A 351 9.09 -4.90 17.10
C GLU A 351 9.49 -3.44 16.89
N THR A 352 9.88 -2.75 17.96
CA THR A 352 10.18 -1.30 17.91
C THR A 352 11.67 -1.02 17.78
N ILE A 353 12.04 -0.27 16.74
CA ILE A 353 13.38 0.31 16.56
C ILE A 353 13.32 1.79 16.95
N THR A 354 14.09 2.17 17.96
CA THR A 354 14.16 3.56 18.44
C THR A 354 15.55 4.15 18.19
N PHE A 355 15.59 5.25 17.46
CA PHE A 355 16.78 6.08 17.32
C PHE A 355 16.62 7.34 18.17
N MET A 356 17.66 7.64 18.94
CA MET A 356 17.77 8.84 19.75
C MET A 356 18.96 9.66 19.26
N THR A 357 18.77 10.97 19.19
CA THR A 357 19.85 11.91 18.88
C THR A 357 20.09 12.86 20.05
N THR A 358 21.36 13.17 20.30
CA THR A 358 21.74 14.18 21.29
C THR A 358 22.98 14.92 20.84
N ASN A 359 23.08 16.20 21.21
CA ASN A 359 24.32 16.96 21.05
C ASN A 359 25.19 16.93 22.31
N HIS A 360 24.58 16.62 23.46
CA HIS A 360 25.16 16.69 24.79
C HIS A 360 24.96 15.38 25.57
N PRO A 361 25.68 14.29 25.21
CA PRO A 361 25.54 13.00 25.88
C PRO A 361 25.85 13.06 27.38
N GLU A 362 26.65 14.02 27.83
CA GLU A 362 26.99 14.27 29.23
C GLU A 362 25.80 14.71 30.10
N LEU A 363 24.72 15.19 29.47
CA LEU A 363 23.50 15.64 30.16
C LEU A 363 22.48 14.51 30.33
N LEU A 364 22.74 13.34 29.74
CA LEU A 364 21.87 12.19 29.85
C LEU A 364 22.12 11.43 31.15
N ASP A 365 21.04 11.11 31.86
CA ASP A 365 21.14 10.29 33.07
C ASP A 365 21.58 8.86 32.69
N PRO A 366 22.60 8.30 33.38
CA PRO A 366 23.16 6.99 33.09
C PRO A 366 22.15 5.84 33.03
N ALA A 367 20.97 5.98 33.65
CA ALA A 367 19.90 5.00 33.60
C ALA A 367 19.36 4.77 32.18
N ILE A 368 19.43 5.75 31.27
CA ILE A 368 19.00 5.54 29.87
C ILE A 368 19.97 4.63 29.09
N MET A 369 21.23 4.54 29.53
CA MET A 369 22.30 3.81 28.85
C MET A 369 22.29 2.29 29.14
N ARG A 370 21.28 1.80 29.88
CA ARG A 370 21.17 0.37 30.21
C ARG A 370 20.71 -0.45 28.98
N PRO A 371 21.22 -1.68 28.80
CA PRO A 371 20.73 -2.59 27.78
C PRO A 371 19.21 -2.80 27.88
N GLY A 372 18.53 -2.88 26.74
CA GLY A 372 17.08 -2.90 26.62
C GLY A 372 16.44 -1.51 26.46
N ARG A 373 17.21 -0.42 26.69
CA ARG A 373 16.82 0.98 26.41
C ARG A 373 17.68 1.57 25.30
N ILE A 374 19.00 1.54 25.48
CA ILE A 374 20.00 1.90 24.47
C ILE A 374 20.98 0.73 24.39
N ASP A 375 20.94 0.02 23.28
CA ASP A 375 21.76 -1.17 23.05
C ASP A 375 22.99 -0.84 22.20
N TYR A 376 22.89 0.18 21.35
CA TYR A 376 23.95 0.59 20.43
C TYR A 376 24.20 2.09 20.55
N LYS A 377 25.44 2.48 20.85
CA LYS A 377 25.85 3.89 20.94
C LYS A 377 26.95 4.19 19.94
N VAL A 378 26.83 5.33 19.26
CA VAL A 378 27.81 5.72 18.24
C VAL A 378 28.04 7.22 18.23
N PHE A 379 29.31 7.59 18.21
CA PHE A 379 29.72 8.99 18.09
C PHE A 379 29.75 9.39 16.62
N VAL A 380 29.02 10.46 16.27
CA VAL A 380 29.00 11.07 14.94
C VAL A 380 29.60 12.47 15.04
N GLY A 381 30.91 12.53 14.85
CA GLY A 381 31.75 13.72 15.05
C GLY A 381 31.77 14.73 13.90
N ASN A 382 32.73 15.65 13.99
CA ASN A 382 33.10 16.56 12.90
C ASN A 382 33.75 15.79 11.74
N ALA A 383 33.83 16.44 10.58
CA ALA A 383 34.27 15.81 9.35
C ALA A 383 35.72 15.33 9.43
N THR A 384 35.94 14.03 9.21
CA THR A 384 37.29 13.45 9.04
C THR A 384 37.84 13.76 7.65
N PRO A 385 39.17 13.70 7.43
CA PRO A 385 39.75 13.87 6.09
C PRO A 385 39.14 12.91 5.05
N TYR A 386 38.74 11.71 5.49
CA TYR A 386 38.00 10.76 4.68
C TYR A 386 36.62 11.31 4.27
N GLN A 387 35.82 11.80 5.23
CA GLN A 387 34.52 12.38 4.94
C GLN A 387 34.63 13.60 4.03
N VAL A 388 35.62 14.48 4.26
CA VAL A 388 35.90 15.65 3.41
C VAL A 388 36.12 15.22 1.96
N GLY A 389 37.02 14.25 1.73
CA GLY A 389 37.32 13.77 0.38
C GLY A 389 36.12 13.08 -0.29
N GLN A 390 35.38 12.26 0.45
CA GLN A 390 34.17 11.61 -0.06
C GLN A 390 33.07 12.62 -0.41
N MET A 391 32.87 13.66 0.42
CA MET A 391 31.93 14.72 0.12
C MET A 391 32.37 15.50 -1.12
N PHE A 392 33.65 15.86 -1.24
CA PHE A 392 34.18 16.56 -2.40
C PHE A 392 33.93 15.77 -3.69
N MET A 393 34.31 14.49 -3.74
CA MET A 393 34.15 13.65 -4.94
C MET A 393 32.68 13.44 -5.35
N LYS A 394 31.75 13.64 -4.42
CA LYS A 394 30.32 13.54 -4.70
C LYS A 394 29.72 14.82 -5.26
N PHE A 395 30.23 15.98 -4.85
CA PHE A 395 29.85 17.26 -5.44
C PHE A 395 30.57 17.54 -6.76
N TYR A 396 31.82 17.09 -6.89
CA TYR A 396 32.68 17.29 -8.07
C TYR A 396 33.23 15.93 -8.56
N PRO A 397 32.43 15.13 -9.27
CA PRO A 397 32.84 13.82 -9.74
C PRO A 397 33.97 13.93 -10.79
N GLY A 398 35.01 13.09 -10.64
CA GLY A 398 36.16 13.06 -11.55
C GLY A 398 37.33 13.99 -11.16
N GLU A 399 37.14 14.89 -10.20
CA GLU A 399 38.11 15.94 -9.86
C GLU A 399 39.11 15.53 -8.75
N GLU A 400 39.81 14.41 -8.95
CA GLU A 400 40.69 13.83 -7.93
C GLU A 400 41.85 14.74 -7.50
N LYS A 401 42.40 15.53 -8.44
CA LYS A 401 43.51 16.45 -8.18
C LYS A 401 43.08 17.55 -7.20
N TYR A 402 41.92 18.17 -7.46
CA TYR A 402 41.34 19.20 -6.62
C TYR A 402 40.87 18.63 -5.28
N CYS A 403 40.38 17.40 -5.24
CA CYS A 403 40.03 16.72 -3.98
C CYS A 403 41.23 16.61 -3.04
N LYS A 404 42.39 16.16 -3.53
CA LYS A 404 43.62 16.06 -2.72
C LYS A 404 44.07 17.43 -2.20
N GLU A 405 43.98 18.47 -3.03
CA GLU A 405 44.30 19.84 -2.63
C GLU A 405 43.34 20.36 -1.54
N PHE A 406 42.04 20.17 -1.73
CA PHE A 406 41.01 20.59 -0.79
C PHE A 406 41.19 19.92 0.57
N VAL A 407 41.38 18.59 0.60
CA VAL A 407 41.60 17.83 1.84
C VAL A 407 42.85 18.31 2.57
N LYS A 408 43.94 18.59 1.83
CA LYS A 408 45.18 19.12 2.41
C LYS A 408 44.95 20.50 3.04
N LYS A 409 44.26 21.42 2.36
CA LYS A 409 43.96 22.76 2.87
C LYS A 409 43.01 22.70 4.07
N ALA A 410 41.94 21.91 3.99
CA ALA A 410 40.97 21.75 5.08
C ALA A 410 41.63 21.16 6.33
N SER A 411 42.52 20.17 6.19
CA SER A 411 43.27 19.58 7.30
C SER A 411 44.27 20.56 7.92
N ALA A 412 44.84 21.49 7.13
CA ALA A 412 45.78 22.49 7.61
C ALA A 412 45.13 23.60 8.46
N LEU A 413 43.80 23.76 8.42
CA LEU A 413 43.10 24.79 9.19
C LEU A 413 43.08 24.52 10.71
N ASN A 414 43.36 23.28 11.16
CA ASN A 414 43.27 22.86 12.56
C ASN A 414 41.97 23.31 13.26
N ALA A 415 40.86 23.34 12.53
CA ALA A 415 39.54 23.76 13.00
C ALA A 415 38.55 22.59 12.96
N SER A 416 37.55 22.60 13.85
CA SER A 416 36.46 21.63 13.84
C SER A 416 35.46 21.99 12.74
N ILE A 417 35.49 21.23 11.64
CA ILE A 417 34.62 21.46 10.48
C ILE A 417 33.46 20.45 10.52
N SER A 418 32.23 20.92 10.57
CA SER A 418 31.04 20.07 10.47
C SER A 418 30.75 19.68 9.01
N THR A 419 30.10 18.54 8.81
CA THR A 419 29.63 18.13 7.48
C THR A 419 28.60 19.10 6.89
N ALA A 420 27.82 19.79 7.74
CA ALA A 420 26.88 20.82 7.32
C ALA A 420 27.59 22.04 6.69
N GLN A 421 28.70 22.49 7.28
CA GLN A 421 29.50 23.59 6.72
C GLN A 421 30.09 23.22 5.36
N LEU A 422 30.63 22.00 5.22
CA LEU A 422 31.15 21.50 3.94
C LEU A 422 30.06 21.47 2.88
N GLN A 423 28.87 20.98 3.24
CA GLN A 423 27.73 20.97 2.33
C GLN A 423 27.36 22.40 1.89
N GLY A 424 27.33 23.37 2.81
CA GLY A 424 27.07 24.77 2.48
C GLY A 424 28.09 25.35 1.49
N LEU A 425 29.38 25.16 1.76
CA LEU A 425 30.47 25.61 0.90
C LEU A 425 30.37 25.02 -0.52
N PHE A 426 30.12 23.72 -0.64
CA PHE A 426 30.01 23.07 -1.95
C PHE A 426 28.73 23.46 -2.71
N VAL A 427 27.63 23.67 -1.99
CA VAL A 427 26.37 24.16 -2.58
C VAL A 427 26.49 25.61 -3.05
N PHE A 428 27.29 26.45 -2.40
CA PHE A 428 27.57 27.81 -2.88
C PHE A 428 28.43 27.79 -4.15
N ASN A 429 29.45 26.92 -4.18
CA ASN A 429 30.37 26.77 -5.30
C ASN A 429 29.94 25.65 -6.26
N LYS A 430 28.68 25.66 -6.72
CA LYS A 430 28.17 24.62 -7.64
C LYS A 430 29.03 24.56 -8.90
N ASP A 431 29.40 23.36 -9.29
CA ASP A 431 30.17 23.06 -10.51
C ASP A 431 31.55 23.78 -10.61
N ASN A 432 32.04 24.41 -9.53
CA ASN A 432 33.30 25.13 -9.50
C ASN A 432 34.20 24.69 -8.33
N PRO A 433 35.00 23.62 -8.51
CA PRO A 433 35.88 23.09 -7.46
C PRO A 433 36.99 24.06 -7.07
N GLU A 434 37.49 24.88 -8.01
CA GLU A 434 38.55 25.86 -7.75
C GLU A 434 38.10 26.95 -6.77
N SER A 435 36.87 27.45 -6.96
CA SER A 435 36.28 28.45 -6.07
C SER A 435 36.08 27.87 -4.67
N ALA A 436 35.59 26.63 -4.57
CA ALA A 436 35.47 25.93 -3.28
C ALA A 436 36.82 25.82 -2.56
N ILE A 437 37.91 25.54 -3.28
CA ILE A 437 39.27 25.47 -2.73
C ILE A 437 39.77 26.84 -2.22
N ARG A 438 39.50 27.93 -2.96
CA ARG A 438 39.88 29.29 -2.54
C ARG A 438 39.14 29.71 -1.28
N MET A 439 37.89 29.27 -1.14
CA MET A 439 37.03 29.59 -0.01
C MET A 439 37.22 28.67 1.20
N VAL A 440 38.15 27.70 1.20
CA VAL A 440 38.37 26.78 2.33
C VAL A 440 38.58 27.51 3.66
N GLU A 441 39.30 28.64 3.65
CA GLU A 441 39.62 29.41 4.87
C GLU A 441 38.38 29.91 5.63
N THR A 442 37.25 30.10 4.93
CA THR A 442 35.98 30.51 5.53
C THR A 442 35.42 29.44 6.49
N LEU A 443 35.78 28.17 6.31
CA LEU A 443 35.34 27.06 7.18
C LEU A 443 35.89 27.16 8.60
N LYS A 444 36.89 28.01 8.84
CA LYS A 444 37.39 28.34 10.18
C LYS A 444 36.32 28.99 11.05
N PHE A 445 35.31 29.62 10.45
CA PHE A 445 34.23 30.31 11.13
C PHE A 445 32.95 29.44 11.11
N PRO A 446 32.48 28.92 12.26
CA PRO A 446 31.32 28.02 12.35
C PRO A 446 30.02 28.59 11.75
N ASN A 447 29.82 29.90 11.91
CA ASN A 447 28.59 30.61 11.57
C ASN A 447 28.71 31.41 10.26
N HIS A 448 29.70 31.10 9.42
CA HIS A 448 29.83 31.77 8.14
C HIS A 448 28.69 31.35 7.21
N VAL A 449 27.96 32.34 6.69
CA VAL A 449 26.92 32.15 5.68
C VAL A 449 27.56 32.42 4.33
N PHE A 450 27.50 31.43 3.44
CA PHE A 450 28.08 31.45 2.10
C PHE A 450 27.20 32.22 1.13
#